data_AF-A0A3A5P8L0-F1
#
_entry.id   AF-A0A3A5P8L0-F1
#
_cell.length_a   1.000
_cell.length_b   1.000
_cell.length_c   1.000
_cell.angle_alpha   90.00
_cell.angle_beta   90.00
_cell.angle_gamma   90.00
#
_symmetry.space_group_name_H-M   'P 1'
#
loop_
_entity.id
_entity.type
_entity.pdbx_description
1 polymer ?
#
loop_
_entity_poly.entity_id
_entity_poly.type
_entity_poly.pdbx_seq_one_letter_code
_entity_poly.pdbx_strand_id
1 'polypeptide(L)'
;TLIDGVKGKGQYVGTYLAWRVNDNCWWGEGEIKFYMDGDREYPTICGTGTEDYFCGSYNFENQKTRQYQEFTTPYAGMHQVIRPDGLYRAVTAFGLYRWHILDPVRFDKDLKVTIQDLGWRHDGRYNNQKSDISSTTFWYQAEPHAKFPALPSKDGLEIPRW
;
A
#
# COMPACT_ATOMS: atom_id res chain seq x y z
N THR A 1 3.38 7.15 3.40
CA THR A 1 4.59 6.42 3.86
C THR A 1 4.15 5.21 4.66
N LEU A 2 4.75 4.05 4.40
CA LEU A 2 4.40 2.81 5.11
C LEU A 2 5.22 2.64 6.39
N ILE A 3 6.51 2.98 6.34
CA ILE A 3 7.40 3.02 7.49
C ILE A 3 8.58 3.96 7.21
N ASP A 4 9.04 4.66 8.24
CA ASP A 4 10.20 5.56 8.20
C ASP A 4 10.86 5.58 9.58
N GLY A 5 12.12 6.00 9.64
CA GLY A 5 12.86 6.16 10.89
C GLY A 5 13.35 4.85 11.53
N VAL A 6 13.23 3.71 10.85
CA VAL A 6 13.82 2.44 11.31
C VAL A 6 15.33 2.54 11.24
N LYS A 7 16.01 2.23 12.35
CA LYS A 7 17.47 2.19 12.47
C LYS A 7 17.91 0.87 13.08
N GLY A 8 19.04 0.36 12.61
CA GLY A 8 19.59 -0.95 12.96
C GLY A 8 19.36 -2.00 11.89
N LYS A 9 19.75 -3.24 12.20
CA LYS A 9 19.66 -4.39 11.31
C LYS A 9 18.31 -5.08 11.47
N GLY A 10 17.69 -5.47 10.36
CA GLY A 10 16.38 -6.11 10.41
C GLY A 10 15.89 -6.65 9.08
N GLN A 11 14.60 -6.98 9.04
CA GLN A 11 13.90 -7.42 7.85
C GLN A 11 12.43 -6.97 7.86
N TYR A 12 11.99 -6.40 6.76
CA TYR A 12 10.59 -6.11 6.48
C TYR A 12 9.89 -7.40 6.03
N VAL A 13 8.74 -7.71 6.65
CA VAL A 13 8.03 -8.98 6.43
C VAL A 13 6.63 -8.80 5.84
N GLY A 14 6.19 -7.56 5.59
CA GLY A 14 4.96 -7.32 4.85
C GLY A 14 4.15 -6.14 5.34
N THR A 15 3.05 -5.88 4.62
CA THR A 15 2.09 -4.84 4.99
C THR A 15 0.68 -5.24 4.57
N TYR A 16 -0.26 -4.73 5.34
CA TYR A 16 -1.66 -4.61 4.96
C TYR A 16 -1.95 -3.18 4.53
N LEU A 17 -2.71 -2.99 3.46
CA LEU A 17 -3.21 -1.71 2.98
C LEU A 17 -4.73 -1.71 2.90
N ALA A 18 -5.34 -0.70 3.52
CA ALA A 18 -6.70 -0.27 3.23
C ALA A 18 -6.63 0.98 2.36
N TRP A 19 -7.24 0.92 1.17
CA TRP A 19 -7.15 1.98 0.18
C TRP A 19 -8.55 2.38 -0.28
N ARG A 20 -8.99 3.58 0.08
CA ARG A 20 -10.27 4.14 -0.35
C ARG A 20 -10.00 5.21 -1.40
N VAL A 21 -10.48 4.95 -2.62
CA VAL A 21 -10.20 5.81 -3.78
C VAL A 21 -11.25 6.90 -3.89
N ASN A 22 -10.79 8.11 -4.20
CA ASN A 22 -11.65 9.29 -4.33
C ASN A 22 -11.75 9.79 -5.80
N ASP A 23 -11.27 9.00 -6.76
CA ASP A 23 -11.25 9.30 -8.19
C ASP A 23 -11.81 8.12 -9.01
N ASN A 24 -12.21 8.39 -10.25
CA ASN A 24 -12.87 7.44 -11.15
C ASN A 24 -11.90 6.75 -12.14
N CYS A 25 -10.71 7.31 -12.32
CA CYS A 25 -9.67 6.70 -13.17
C CYS A 25 -8.90 5.61 -12.41
N TRP A 26 -8.11 4.81 -13.13
CA TRP A 26 -7.26 3.81 -12.51
C TRP A 26 -6.31 4.44 -11.50
N TRP A 27 -6.21 3.82 -10.33
CA TRP A 27 -5.61 4.42 -9.12
C TRP A 27 -4.31 3.74 -8.70
N GLY A 28 -3.94 2.63 -9.32
CA GLY A 28 -2.89 1.73 -8.80
C GLY A 28 -1.55 1.85 -9.50
N GLU A 29 -1.25 2.93 -10.22
CA GLU A 29 0.06 3.12 -10.90
C GLU A 29 1.22 3.44 -9.93
N GLY A 30 0.92 3.63 -8.64
CA GLY A 30 1.90 4.06 -7.66
C GLY A 30 2.96 3.03 -7.33
N GLU A 31 4.22 3.42 -7.43
CA GLU A 31 5.35 2.56 -7.11
C GLU A 31 5.50 2.40 -5.60
N ILE A 32 5.74 1.16 -5.13
CA ILE A 32 6.36 0.95 -3.83
C ILE A 32 7.87 1.16 -3.93
N LYS A 33 8.47 1.79 -2.92
CA LYS A 33 9.90 2.12 -2.89
C LYS A 33 10.48 1.75 -1.54
N PHE A 34 11.58 1.00 -1.57
CA PHE A 34 12.37 0.65 -0.39
C PHE A 34 13.70 1.40 -0.47
N TYR A 35 13.89 2.32 0.47
CA TYR A 35 15.13 3.04 0.69
C TYR A 35 15.84 2.32 1.83
N MET A 36 17.03 1.79 1.54
CA MET A 36 17.74 0.87 2.42
C MET A 36 19.15 1.39 2.67
N ASP A 37 19.64 1.21 3.88
CA ASP A 37 21.06 1.29 4.24
C ASP A 37 21.80 2.58 3.82
N GLY A 38 21.10 3.71 3.88
CA GLY A 38 21.61 5.04 3.60
C GLY A 38 21.10 5.67 2.30
N ASP A 39 20.22 4.99 1.56
CA ASP A 39 19.51 5.57 0.42
C ASP A 39 18.81 6.88 0.78
N ARG A 40 18.88 7.86 -0.13
CA ARG A 40 18.25 9.17 0.05
C ARG A 40 17.32 9.49 -1.12
N GLU A 41 17.89 9.78 -2.27
CA GLU A 41 17.15 10.23 -3.45
C GLU A 41 16.52 9.05 -4.20
N TYR A 42 17.29 7.99 -4.38
CA TYR A 42 16.89 6.81 -5.15
C TYR A 42 16.74 5.59 -4.23
N PRO A 43 15.65 4.82 -4.36
CA PRO A 43 15.47 3.59 -3.60
C PRO A 43 16.27 2.44 -4.22
N THR A 44 16.77 1.54 -3.38
CA THR A 44 17.36 0.26 -3.81
C THR A 44 16.34 -0.65 -4.51
N ILE A 45 15.09 -0.67 -4.04
CA ILE A 45 13.99 -1.42 -4.68
C ILE A 45 12.90 -0.45 -5.09
N CYS A 46 12.58 -0.43 -6.38
CA CYS A 46 11.47 0.34 -6.96
C CYS A 46 10.52 -0.62 -7.67
N GLY A 47 9.25 -0.66 -7.22
CA GLY A 47 8.19 -1.38 -7.91
C GLY A 47 7.67 -0.62 -9.13
N THR A 48 6.74 -1.23 -9.87
CA THR A 48 6.19 -0.70 -11.12
C THR A 48 4.75 -0.19 -11.00
N GLY A 49 4.02 -0.70 -10.02
CA GLY A 49 2.63 -0.36 -9.74
C GLY A 49 2.21 -0.91 -8.38
N THR A 50 1.12 -0.36 -7.86
CA THR A 50 0.53 -0.81 -6.59
C THR A 50 -0.07 -2.19 -6.77
N GLU A 51 -0.77 -2.44 -7.88
CA GLU A 51 -1.29 -3.77 -8.20
C GLU A 51 -0.18 -4.79 -8.36
N ASP A 52 0.89 -4.40 -9.02
CA ASP A 52 2.04 -5.27 -9.29
C ASP A 52 2.70 -5.69 -7.97
N TYR A 53 2.85 -4.74 -7.03
CA TYR A 53 3.39 -5.06 -5.71
C TYR A 53 2.54 -6.09 -4.98
N PHE A 54 1.20 -6.07 -5.12
CA PHE A 54 0.31 -7.04 -4.50
C PHE A 54 0.07 -8.30 -5.36
N CYS A 55 0.90 -8.55 -6.37
CA CYS A 55 0.80 -9.69 -7.28
C CYS A 55 -0.51 -9.73 -8.08
N GLY A 56 -1.09 -8.56 -8.34
CA GLY A 56 -2.12 -8.35 -9.34
C GLY A 56 -1.52 -8.07 -10.72
N SER A 57 -2.39 -7.69 -11.65
CA SER A 57 -2.06 -7.11 -12.96
C SER A 57 -3.34 -6.58 -13.58
N TYR A 58 -3.23 -5.77 -14.64
CA TYR A 58 -4.36 -5.27 -15.44
C TYR A 58 -5.50 -4.73 -14.58
N ASN A 59 -5.16 -3.83 -13.65
CA ASN A 59 -6.10 -3.13 -12.78
C ASN A 59 -6.86 -4.04 -11.79
N PHE A 60 -6.41 -5.28 -11.56
CA PHE A 60 -7.18 -6.34 -10.90
C PHE A 60 -8.53 -6.65 -11.58
N GLU A 61 -8.67 -6.30 -12.86
CA GLU A 61 -9.93 -6.45 -13.58
C GLU A 61 -10.10 -7.88 -14.10
N ASN A 62 -11.26 -8.48 -13.81
CA ASN A 62 -11.69 -9.67 -14.51
C ASN A 62 -12.12 -9.30 -15.94
N GLN A 63 -11.38 -9.77 -16.94
CA GLN A 63 -11.64 -9.45 -18.34
C GLN A 63 -13.03 -9.88 -18.85
N LYS A 64 -13.66 -10.89 -18.23
CA LYS A 64 -15.00 -11.38 -18.64
C LYS A 64 -16.12 -10.56 -18.01
N THR A 65 -16.03 -10.30 -16.71
CA THR A 65 -17.10 -9.60 -15.98
C THR A 65 -16.94 -8.08 -16.01
N ARG A 66 -15.74 -7.59 -16.38
CA ARG A 66 -15.37 -6.17 -16.36
C ARG A 66 -15.54 -5.54 -14.98
N GLN A 67 -15.15 -6.29 -13.94
CA GLN A 67 -15.23 -5.91 -12.53
C GLN A 67 -13.90 -6.21 -11.83
N TYR A 68 -13.62 -5.53 -10.72
CA TYR A 68 -12.54 -5.94 -9.82
C TYR A 68 -12.73 -7.38 -9.35
N GLN A 69 -11.64 -8.16 -9.37
CA GLN A 69 -11.60 -9.55 -8.97
C GLN A 69 -10.83 -9.70 -7.66
N GLU A 70 -11.54 -9.99 -6.58
CA GLU A 70 -10.91 -10.40 -5.34
C GLU A 70 -10.11 -11.68 -5.53
N PHE A 71 -8.96 -11.76 -4.87
CA PHE A 71 -8.17 -12.99 -4.77
C PHE A 71 -7.44 -13.06 -3.44
N THR A 72 -7.12 -14.28 -3.03
CA THR A 72 -6.38 -14.57 -1.80
C THR A 72 -5.39 -15.70 -2.06
N THR A 73 -4.18 -15.51 -1.59
CA THR A 73 -3.12 -16.52 -1.54
C THR A 73 -2.47 -16.51 -0.16
N PRO A 74 -1.62 -17.48 0.20
CA PRO A 74 -0.92 -17.45 1.48
C PRO A 74 -0.08 -16.19 1.73
N TYR A 75 0.43 -15.53 0.68
CA TYR A 75 1.41 -14.44 0.81
C TYR A 75 0.98 -13.11 0.18
N ALA A 76 -0.06 -13.08 -0.65
CA ALA A 76 -0.58 -11.83 -1.21
C ALA A 76 -2.06 -11.92 -1.56
N GLY A 77 -2.75 -10.79 -1.62
CA GLY A 77 -4.15 -10.75 -2.04
C GLY A 77 -4.76 -9.36 -2.08
N MET A 78 -5.74 -9.19 -2.97
CA MET A 78 -6.78 -8.16 -2.87
C MET A 78 -8.06 -8.85 -2.37
N HIS A 79 -8.10 -9.16 -1.08
CA HIS A 79 -9.15 -10.00 -0.50
C HIS A 79 -10.49 -9.28 -0.31
N GLN A 80 -10.52 -7.95 -0.34
CA GLN A 80 -11.72 -7.16 -0.10
C GLN A 80 -11.86 -6.05 -1.14
N VAL A 81 -13.02 -5.98 -1.79
CA VAL A 81 -13.48 -4.84 -2.59
C VAL A 81 -14.84 -4.40 -2.04
N ILE A 82 -14.85 -3.27 -1.33
CA ILE A 82 -16.07 -2.60 -0.90
C ILE A 82 -16.55 -1.76 -2.07
N ARG A 83 -17.62 -2.24 -2.73
CA ARG A 83 -18.22 -1.58 -3.90
C ARG A 83 -19.21 -0.49 -3.43
N PRO A 84 -19.30 0.63 -4.16
CA PRO A 84 -20.27 1.67 -3.85
C PRO A 84 -21.71 1.17 -4.04
N ASP A 85 -22.64 1.68 -3.23
CA ASP A 85 -24.08 1.41 -3.32
C ASP A 85 -24.89 2.58 -3.90
N GLY A 86 -24.22 3.71 -4.15
CA GLY A 86 -24.84 4.92 -4.70
C GLY A 86 -25.62 5.77 -3.70
N LEU A 87 -25.64 5.41 -2.40
CA LEU A 87 -26.33 6.16 -1.37
C LEU A 87 -25.41 6.54 -0.22
N TYR A 88 -25.02 5.56 0.61
CA TYR A 88 -24.21 5.81 1.80
C TYR A 88 -22.80 5.22 1.70
N ARG A 89 -22.57 4.32 0.74
CA ARG A 89 -21.23 3.86 0.32
C ARG A 89 -20.96 4.49 -1.03
N ALA A 90 -20.42 5.70 -1.01
CA ALA A 90 -20.24 6.50 -2.22
C ALA A 90 -19.00 6.11 -3.05
N VAL A 91 -18.01 5.46 -2.44
CA VAL A 91 -16.71 5.21 -3.08
C VAL A 91 -16.26 3.77 -2.90
N THR A 92 -15.39 3.33 -3.81
CA THR A 92 -14.76 2.01 -3.73
C THR A 92 -13.63 2.01 -2.70
N ALA A 93 -13.51 0.92 -1.93
CA ALA A 93 -12.36 0.70 -1.05
C ALA A 93 -11.82 -0.72 -1.18
N PHE A 94 -10.51 -0.86 -1.00
CA PHE A 94 -9.76 -2.08 -1.22
C PHE A 94 -9.03 -2.51 0.04
N GLY A 95 -8.97 -3.82 0.27
CA GLY A 95 -8.12 -4.45 1.27
C GLY A 95 -7.06 -5.30 0.59
N LEU A 96 -5.80 -4.90 0.74
CA LEU A 96 -4.64 -5.49 0.10
C LEU A 96 -3.66 -6.01 1.16
N TYR A 97 -3.00 -7.13 0.89
CA TYR A 97 -1.90 -7.59 1.74
C TYR A 97 -0.79 -8.23 0.91
N ARG A 98 0.44 -8.09 1.41
CA ARG A 98 1.59 -8.86 0.96
C ARG A 98 2.51 -9.19 2.13
N TRP A 99 2.87 -10.46 2.25
CA TRP A 99 3.73 -11.03 3.29
C TRP A 99 5.03 -11.53 2.66
N HIS A 100 6.13 -10.87 3.01
CA HIS A 100 7.48 -11.23 2.59
C HIS A 100 8.06 -12.32 3.51
N ILE A 101 7.38 -13.48 3.57
CA ILE A 101 7.81 -14.61 4.41
C ILE A 101 8.96 -15.37 3.75
N LEU A 102 8.82 -15.71 2.47
CA LEU A 102 9.82 -16.44 1.70
C LEU A 102 10.86 -15.49 1.06
N ASP A 103 10.49 -14.20 0.91
CA ASP A 103 11.24 -13.14 0.25
C ASP A 103 11.43 -11.89 1.13
N PRO A 104 11.89 -12.00 2.40
CA PRO A 104 12.04 -10.86 3.30
C PRO A 104 13.02 -9.82 2.75
N VAL A 105 12.65 -8.54 2.87
CA VAL A 105 13.51 -7.41 2.48
C VAL A 105 14.41 -7.05 3.67
N ARG A 106 15.68 -7.43 3.60
CA ARG A 106 16.67 -7.28 4.69
C ARG A 106 17.47 -6.00 4.56
N PHE A 107 17.71 -5.34 5.69
CA PHE A 107 18.49 -4.10 5.78
C PHE A 107 19.47 -4.19 6.97
N ASP A 108 20.61 -3.53 6.88
CA ASP A 108 21.68 -3.56 7.89
C ASP A 108 21.73 -2.30 8.78
N LYS A 109 21.37 -1.12 8.27
CA LYS A 109 21.53 0.17 8.94
C LYS A 109 20.21 0.91 9.13
N ASP A 110 19.39 1.01 8.08
CA ASP A 110 18.13 1.72 8.13
C ASP A 110 17.17 1.35 7.00
N LEU A 111 15.88 1.57 7.24
CA LEU A 111 14.81 1.27 6.30
C LEU A 111 13.78 2.40 6.27
N LYS A 112 13.39 2.78 5.06
CA LYS A 112 12.18 3.54 4.78
C LYS A 112 11.44 2.91 3.62
N VAL A 113 10.13 2.74 3.78
CA VAL A 113 9.26 2.22 2.72
C VAL A 113 8.14 3.20 2.45
N THR A 114 7.96 3.55 1.19
CA THR A 114 6.88 4.40 0.72
C THR A 114 6.10 3.72 -0.38
N ILE A 115 4.82 4.03 -0.50
CA ILE A 115 4.02 3.71 -1.68
C ILE A 115 3.40 5.02 -2.16
N GLN A 116 3.37 5.22 -3.47
CA GLN A 116 2.80 6.42 -4.08
C GLN A 116 1.29 6.26 -4.25
N ASP A 117 0.54 7.32 -3.98
CA ASP A 117 -0.87 7.42 -4.35
C ASP A 117 -0.97 8.00 -5.77
N LEU A 118 -0.72 7.16 -6.77
CA LEU A 118 -0.59 7.58 -8.17
C LEU A 118 -1.52 6.79 -9.07
N GLY A 119 -2.26 7.50 -9.91
CA GLY A 119 -3.17 6.91 -10.89
C GLY A 119 -3.09 7.61 -12.24
N TRP A 120 -4.06 7.32 -13.10
CA TRP A 120 -4.23 8.01 -14.38
C TRP A 120 -5.21 9.17 -14.26
N ARG A 121 -4.96 10.20 -15.08
CA ARG A 121 -6.00 11.15 -15.51
C ARG A 121 -6.69 10.60 -16.75
N HIS A 122 -7.85 11.16 -17.07
CA HIS A 122 -8.61 10.78 -18.28
C HIS A 122 -7.83 10.98 -19.59
N ASP A 123 -6.79 11.82 -19.60
CA ASP A 123 -5.95 12.15 -20.75
C ASP A 123 -4.59 11.41 -20.75
N GLY A 124 -4.43 10.37 -19.93
CA GLY A 124 -3.23 9.52 -19.91
C GLY A 124 -2.02 10.13 -19.20
N ARG A 125 -2.18 11.28 -18.53
CA ARG A 125 -1.13 11.83 -17.65
C ARG A 125 -1.26 11.25 -16.24
N TYR A 126 -0.16 11.23 -15.49
CA TYR A 126 -0.19 10.83 -14.09
C TYR A 126 -1.05 11.77 -13.23
N ASN A 127 -1.78 11.16 -12.31
CA ASN A 127 -2.62 11.81 -11.32
C ASN A 127 -2.02 11.54 -9.93
N ASN A 128 -1.49 12.57 -9.28
CA ASN A 128 -1.17 12.50 -7.85
C ASN A 128 -2.48 12.56 -7.08
N GLN A 129 -2.94 11.41 -6.60
CA GLN A 129 -4.26 11.23 -6.03
C GLN A 129 -4.35 11.78 -4.61
N LYS A 130 -5.56 11.71 -4.07
CA LYS A 130 -5.89 12.07 -2.68
C LYS A 130 -6.79 10.99 -2.09
N SER A 131 -6.34 9.75 -2.18
CA SER A 131 -7.00 8.58 -1.60
C SER A 131 -6.86 8.59 -0.08
N ASP A 132 -7.84 8.01 0.62
CA ASP A 132 -7.69 7.73 2.04
C ASP A 132 -6.98 6.38 2.19
N ILE A 133 -5.73 6.40 2.65
CA ILE A 133 -4.88 5.21 2.75
C ILE A 133 -4.51 4.96 4.21
N SER A 134 -4.78 3.76 4.67
CA SER A 134 -4.33 3.24 5.97
C SER A 134 -3.46 2.02 5.77
N SER A 135 -2.45 1.85 6.62
CA SER A 135 -1.51 0.74 6.50
C SER A 135 -1.18 0.12 7.86
N THR A 136 -0.81 -1.15 7.85
CA THR A 136 -0.16 -1.81 8.98
C THR A 136 1.04 -2.57 8.47
N THR A 137 2.22 -2.11 8.85
CA THR A 137 3.51 -2.64 8.40
C THR A 137 4.12 -3.53 9.48
N PHE A 138 4.66 -4.67 9.06
CA PHE A 138 5.28 -5.66 9.94
C PHE A 138 6.75 -5.81 9.57
N TRP A 139 7.63 -5.75 10.57
CA TRP A 139 9.07 -5.97 10.42
C TRP A 139 9.66 -6.51 11.72
N TYR A 140 10.84 -7.09 11.61
CA TYR A 140 11.69 -7.44 12.74
C TYR A 140 12.97 -6.62 12.67
N GLN A 141 13.48 -6.17 13.81
CA GLN A 141 14.79 -5.53 13.88
C GLN A 141 15.49 -5.87 15.19
N ALA A 142 16.82 -5.73 15.19
CA ALA A 142 17.60 -5.73 16.40
C ALA A 142 17.31 -4.47 17.24
N GLU A 143 17.44 -4.61 18.56
CA GLU A 143 17.34 -3.49 19.48
C GLU A 143 18.57 -2.56 19.43
N PRO A 144 18.43 -1.28 19.79
CA PRO A 144 17.20 -0.60 20.24
C PRO A 144 16.29 -0.16 19.08
N HIS A 145 14.99 -0.03 19.39
CA HIS A 145 14.01 0.56 18.46
C HIS A 145 14.00 2.09 18.56
N ALA A 146 13.73 2.75 17.44
CA ALA A 146 13.34 4.15 17.45
C ALA A 146 11.96 4.31 18.12
N LYS A 147 11.69 5.49 18.68
CA LYS A 147 10.37 5.80 19.24
C LYS A 147 9.33 5.82 18.12
N PHE A 148 8.22 5.11 18.32
CA PHE A 148 7.12 5.11 17.36
C PHE A 148 6.41 6.47 17.31
N PRO A 149 5.86 6.86 16.14
CA PRO A 149 4.95 7.99 16.04
C PRO A 149 3.76 7.83 16.99
N ALA A 150 3.21 8.95 17.45
CA ALA A 150 1.97 8.92 18.20
C ALA A 150 0.83 8.38 17.32
N LEU A 151 -0.02 7.54 17.89
CA LEU A 151 -1.25 7.13 17.23
C LEU A 151 -2.13 8.38 17.01
N PRO A 152 -2.75 8.55 15.82
CA PRO A 152 -3.72 9.61 15.62
C PRO A 152 -4.91 9.50 16.60
N SER A 153 -5.63 10.61 16.80
CA SER A 153 -6.82 10.62 17.64
C SER A 153 -7.90 9.69 17.07
N LYS A 154 -8.85 9.29 17.92
CA LYS A 154 -10.03 8.53 17.50
C LYS A 154 -10.72 9.15 16.28
N ASP A 155 -10.95 10.47 16.33
CA ASP A 155 -11.62 11.21 15.25
C ASP A 155 -10.76 11.29 13.99
N GLY A 156 -9.43 11.36 14.13
CA GLY A 156 -8.50 11.31 12.99
C GLY A 156 -8.39 9.93 12.34
N LEU A 157 -8.81 8.87 13.05
CA LEU A 157 -8.88 7.50 12.54
C LEU A 157 -10.28 7.12 12.05
N GLU A 158 -11.26 8.02 12.19
CA GLU A 158 -12.64 7.72 11.83
C GLU A 158 -12.79 7.56 10.31
N ILE A 159 -13.36 6.42 9.92
CA ILE A 159 -13.93 6.22 8.58
C ILE A 159 -15.44 6.22 8.78
N PRO A 160 -16.16 7.29 8.39
CA PRO A 160 -17.60 7.38 8.62
C PRO A 160 -18.33 6.15 8.10
N ARG A 161 -19.06 5.49 9.01
CA ARG A 161 -20.00 4.41 8.69
C ARG A 161 -21.36 4.84 9.21
N TRP A 162 -22.38 4.64 8.38
CA TRP A 162 -23.77 4.78 8.77
C TRP A 162 -24.21 3.60 9.64
#